data_AF-A0A9P7FM23-F1
#
_entry.id   AF-A0A9P7FM23-F1
#
_cell.length_a   1.000
_cell.length_b   1.000
_cell.length_c   1.000
_cell.angle_alpha   90.00
_cell.angle_beta   90.00
_cell.angle_gamma   90.00
#
_symmetry.space_group_name_H-M   'P 1'
#
loop_
_entity.id
_entity.type
_entity.pdbx_description
1 polymer ?
#
loop_
_entity_poly.entity_id
_entity_poly.type
_entity_poly.pdbx_seq_one_letter_code
_entity_poly.pdbx_strand_id
1 'polypeptide(L)'
;MSFEEDRNDGDASVTEKFRESISKFTLISAPCQPQFDSAVATVHSSEVPTLRRSFRVAAAVKSRKPEVKCHVDASNNSTSPGKGKRKAPNASLSKNAAKKLKRGYAPPEAYAHLSPLTDYLAYGLDVVFCGINPGYMSAKRGHHFAHPSNHFWKCLHQSGFTPRLLPPSEDSSLPKTFNIGLTDLVDRPSSEASELSCSERVSSVPILLSKLALHRPRFLCLVGISNWEILQKALLQMTTGPSKASGSPGASKASRASEKNVGLQPFKLCYPTIADPVSDTSSNISETLLFVVPSTSGLVTQYQLPAKIKLFAELKSLVDQPQSELDTSEMKCIAVSA
;
A
#
# COMPACT_ATOMS: atom_id res chain seq x y z
N MET A 1 48.02 23.49 -0.90
CA MET A 1 47.26 22.29 -0.51
C MET A 1 45.84 22.48 -0.98
N SER A 2 45.59 22.02 -2.20
CA SER A 2 44.34 22.07 -2.94
C SER A 2 43.40 21.01 -2.36
N PHE A 3 42.16 21.40 -2.04
CA PHE A 3 41.06 20.47 -1.79
C PHE A 3 40.50 20.06 -3.15
N GLU A 4 40.64 18.78 -3.51
CA GLU A 4 39.91 18.19 -4.61
C GLU A 4 38.55 17.73 -4.09
N GLU A 5 37.49 18.26 -4.70
CA GLU A 5 36.11 17.79 -4.55
C GLU A 5 35.97 16.46 -5.31
N ASP A 6 35.85 15.36 -4.57
CA ASP A 6 35.45 14.07 -5.13
C ASP A 6 34.04 14.18 -5.69
N ARG A 7 33.95 14.17 -7.03
CA ARG A 7 32.70 14.10 -7.76
C ARG A 7 32.09 12.71 -7.65
N ASN A 8 30.80 12.71 -7.38
CA ASN A 8 29.95 11.57 -7.15
C ASN A 8 29.65 10.80 -8.47
N ASP A 9 30.56 9.92 -8.89
CA ASP A 9 30.37 9.05 -10.06
C ASP A 9 29.26 7.99 -9.90
N GLY A 10 28.77 7.78 -8.67
CA GLY A 10 27.69 6.84 -8.37
C GLY A 10 26.30 7.27 -8.88
N ASP A 11 26.04 8.57 -9.00
CA ASP A 11 24.72 9.11 -9.37
C ASP A 11 24.44 8.96 -10.88
N ALA A 12 25.48 9.07 -11.71
CA ALA A 12 25.34 8.98 -13.16
C ALA A 12 25.02 7.55 -13.64
N SER A 13 25.65 6.53 -13.05
CA SER A 13 25.43 5.12 -13.41
C SER A 13 24.03 4.62 -13.01
N VAL A 14 23.53 5.05 -11.84
CA VAL A 14 22.16 4.73 -11.39
C VAL A 14 21.14 5.44 -12.28
N THR A 15 21.40 6.67 -12.68
CA THR A 15 20.53 7.44 -13.57
C THR A 15 20.46 6.81 -14.98
N GLU A 16 21.54 6.26 -15.51
CA GLU A 16 21.55 5.62 -16.83
C GLU A 16 20.81 4.28 -16.84
N LYS A 17 21.04 3.41 -15.84
CA LYS A 17 20.27 2.16 -15.67
C LYS A 17 18.79 2.42 -15.44
N PHE A 18 18.46 3.50 -14.73
CA PHE A 18 17.10 3.99 -14.55
C PHE A 18 16.48 4.41 -15.90
N ARG A 19 17.21 5.16 -16.74
CA ARG A 19 16.76 5.58 -18.08
C ARG A 19 16.49 4.40 -19.02
N GLU A 20 17.39 3.42 -19.08
CA GLU A 20 17.21 2.22 -19.90
C GLU A 20 16.00 1.39 -19.45
N SER A 21 15.75 1.29 -18.14
CA SER A 21 14.55 0.65 -17.63
C SER A 21 13.28 1.45 -17.93
N ILE A 22 13.39 2.77 -18.14
CA ILE A 22 12.27 3.69 -18.37
C ILE A 22 11.80 3.73 -19.82
N SER A 23 12.68 3.51 -20.80
CA SER A 23 12.31 3.60 -22.23
C SER A 23 11.21 2.61 -22.64
N LYS A 24 10.88 1.64 -21.77
CA LYS A 24 9.75 0.70 -21.91
C LYS A 24 8.40 1.29 -21.52
N PHE A 25 8.34 2.43 -20.84
CA PHE A 25 7.10 2.98 -20.32
C PHE A 25 6.77 4.28 -21.05
N THR A 26 5.55 4.38 -21.58
CA THR A 26 5.07 5.58 -22.27
C THR A 26 3.81 6.07 -21.58
N LEU A 27 3.78 7.33 -21.16
CA LEU A 27 2.53 7.91 -20.65
C LEU A 27 1.69 8.40 -21.83
N ILE A 28 0.57 7.73 -22.08
CA ILE A 28 -0.40 8.19 -23.07
C ILE A 28 -1.40 9.09 -22.34
N SER A 29 -1.15 10.40 -22.36
CA SER A 29 -2.11 11.39 -21.85
C SER A 29 -3.22 11.60 -22.88
N ALA A 30 -4.08 10.62 -23.10
CA ALA A 30 -5.31 10.78 -23.86
C ALA A 30 -6.49 10.18 -23.07
N PRO A 31 -7.65 10.85 -22.99
CA PRO A 31 -8.89 10.18 -22.58
C PRO A 31 -9.16 9.07 -23.59
N CYS A 32 -9.21 7.83 -23.12
CA CYS A 32 -9.41 6.67 -23.98
C CYS A 32 -10.87 6.64 -24.42
N GLN A 33 -11.20 7.31 -25.52
CA GLN A 33 -12.48 7.13 -26.20
C GLN A 33 -12.46 5.74 -26.86
N PRO A 34 -13.42 4.85 -26.57
CA PRO A 34 -13.55 3.61 -27.33
C PRO A 34 -14.00 3.96 -28.76
N GLN A 35 -13.09 3.82 -29.73
CA GLN A 35 -13.48 3.77 -31.14
C GLN A 35 -14.16 2.42 -31.38
N PHE A 36 -15.49 2.42 -31.33
CA PHE A 36 -16.30 1.35 -31.88
C PHE A 36 -16.37 1.54 -33.39
N ASP A 37 -15.57 0.76 -34.13
CA ASP A 37 -15.82 0.57 -35.56
C ASP A 37 -17.15 -0.19 -35.72
N SER A 38 -18.13 0.49 -36.32
CA SER A 38 -19.43 -0.08 -36.64
C SER A 38 -19.30 -0.93 -37.91
N ALA A 39 -19.23 -2.24 -37.75
CA ALA A 39 -19.51 -3.19 -38.82
C ALA A 39 -20.68 -4.08 -38.42
N VAL A 40 -21.77 -3.87 -39.14
CA VAL A 40 -23.08 -4.53 -39.04
C VAL A 40 -22.95 -6.03 -39.26
N ALA A 41 -23.51 -6.84 -38.36
CA ALA A 41 -24.01 -8.17 -38.68
C ALA A 41 -25.20 -8.53 -37.77
N THR A 42 -26.39 -8.28 -38.31
CA THR A 42 -27.65 -8.89 -37.88
C THR A 42 -27.53 -10.41 -37.96
N VAL A 43 -27.94 -11.16 -36.93
CA VAL A 43 -28.84 -12.34 -37.02
C VAL A 43 -29.13 -12.93 -35.61
N HIS A 44 -30.42 -12.91 -35.32
CA HIS A 44 -31.28 -13.80 -34.51
C HIS A 44 -31.01 -14.17 -33.03
N SER A 45 -32.07 -13.87 -32.28
CA SER A 45 -32.42 -14.24 -30.91
C SER A 45 -32.49 -15.75 -30.68
N SER A 46 -31.96 -16.20 -29.53
CA SER A 46 -32.58 -17.26 -28.74
C SER A 46 -32.22 -17.03 -27.27
N GLU A 47 -33.24 -17.05 -26.42
CA GLU A 47 -33.18 -16.70 -25.00
C GLU A 47 -32.74 -17.88 -24.09
N VAL A 48 -32.40 -17.48 -22.84
CA VAL A 48 -32.46 -18.19 -21.53
C VAL A 48 -31.30 -19.17 -21.15
N PRO A 49 -30.94 -19.36 -19.85
CA PRO A 49 -31.08 -18.55 -18.63
C PRO A 49 -29.77 -18.23 -17.89
N THR A 50 -29.83 -17.19 -17.06
CA THR A 50 -28.84 -16.76 -16.06
C THR A 50 -28.77 -17.72 -14.85
N LEU A 51 -27.58 -18.27 -14.58
CA LEU A 51 -27.29 -18.99 -13.34
C LEU A 51 -26.65 -18.05 -12.31
N ARG A 52 -27.48 -17.42 -11.49
CA ARG A 52 -27.08 -16.80 -10.22
C ARG A 52 -26.55 -17.88 -9.28
N ARG A 53 -25.27 -17.83 -8.93
CA ARG A 53 -24.72 -18.66 -7.85
C ARG A 53 -24.58 -17.82 -6.58
N SER A 54 -25.65 -17.79 -5.80
CA SER A 54 -25.66 -17.30 -4.43
C SER A 54 -25.12 -18.40 -3.50
N PHE A 55 -24.00 -18.14 -2.82
CA PHE A 55 -23.63 -18.91 -1.63
C PHE A 55 -23.99 -18.11 -0.38
N ARG A 56 -25.20 -18.37 0.13
CA ARG A 56 -25.54 -18.17 1.55
C ARG A 56 -25.21 -19.47 2.27
N VAL A 57 -24.36 -19.41 3.29
CA VAL A 57 -24.34 -20.43 4.34
C VAL A 57 -24.81 -19.76 5.63
N ALA A 58 -26.06 -20.05 5.98
CA ALA A 58 -26.60 -19.84 7.32
C ALA A 58 -26.40 -21.14 8.10
N ALA A 59 -25.78 -21.05 9.28
CA ALA A 59 -25.87 -22.08 10.30
C ALA A 59 -26.08 -21.39 11.66
N ALA A 60 -27.35 -21.35 12.06
CA ALA A 60 -27.77 -21.06 13.41
C ALA A 60 -27.64 -22.33 14.26
N VAL A 61 -26.90 -22.28 15.37
CA VAL A 61 -27.03 -23.24 16.46
C VAL A 61 -27.12 -22.49 17.78
N LYS A 62 -28.10 -22.93 18.56
CA LYS A 62 -28.66 -22.31 19.77
C LYS A 62 -27.71 -22.32 20.96
N SER A 63 -27.91 -21.30 21.78
CA SER A 63 -27.52 -21.10 23.17
C SER A 63 -27.73 -22.31 24.08
N ARG A 64 -26.84 -22.46 25.09
CA ARG A 64 -27.13 -22.98 26.43
C ARG A 64 -26.00 -22.60 27.41
N LYS A 65 -26.36 -21.86 28.47
CA LYS A 65 -25.58 -21.65 29.70
C LYS A 65 -25.56 -22.95 30.54
N PRO A 66 -24.63 -23.06 31.49
CA PRO A 66 -25.11 -23.27 32.86
C PRO A 66 -24.43 -22.35 33.89
N GLU A 67 -25.26 -21.84 34.81
CA GLU A 67 -24.87 -21.34 36.12
C GLU A 67 -24.62 -22.54 37.05
N VAL A 68 -23.59 -22.47 37.89
CA VAL A 68 -23.54 -23.19 39.18
C VAL A 68 -22.99 -22.22 40.21
N LYS A 69 -23.73 -22.10 41.31
CA LYS A 69 -23.48 -21.27 42.49
C LYS A 69 -23.53 -22.21 43.69
N CYS A 70 -22.57 -22.11 44.61
CA CYS A 70 -22.57 -22.54 46.03
C CYS A 70 -21.15 -22.25 46.58
N HIS A 71 -20.86 -21.91 47.84
CA HIS A 71 -21.54 -21.29 48.97
C HIS A 71 -20.39 -20.92 49.96
N VAL A 72 -20.54 -19.83 50.72
CA VAL A 72 -19.88 -19.38 51.98
C VAL A 72 -18.56 -20.02 52.45
N ASP A 73 -17.62 -19.16 52.89
CA ASP A 73 -17.46 -18.95 54.33
C ASP A 73 -16.94 -17.55 54.67
N ALA A 74 -17.52 -17.02 55.75
CA ALA A 74 -17.25 -15.72 56.32
C ALA A 74 -16.16 -15.84 57.40
N SER A 75 -15.32 -14.83 57.52
CA SER A 75 -14.84 -14.36 58.82
C SER A 75 -14.35 -12.91 58.72
N ASN A 76 -15.08 -12.07 59.46
CA ASN A 76 -14.82 -10.67 59.74
C ASN A 76 -13.49 -10.49 60.48
N ASN A 77 -12.81 -9.36 60.24
CA ASN A 77 -12.63 -8.43 61.36
C ASN A 77 -12.45 -6.98 60.89
N SER A 78 -13.25 -6.13 61.52
CA SER A 78 -13.32 -4.67 61.44
C SER A 78 -12.15 -4.00 62.14
N THR A 79 -11.70 -2.85 61.62
CA THR A 79 -11.51 -1.60 62.39
C THR A 79 -11.04 -0.45 61.49
N SER A 80 -11.88 0.58 61.40
CA SER A 80 -11.53 1.99 61.12
C SER A 80 -11.51 2.74 62.48
N PRO A 81 -11.19 4.06 62.62
CA PRO A 81 -10.87 5.09 61.62
C PRO A 81 -9.72 6.05 62.00
N GLY A 82 -9.28 6.91 61.07
CA GLY A 82 -8.37 8.03 61.39
C GLY A 82 -8.30 9.11 60.33
N LYS A 83 -8.99 10.24 60.57
CA LYS A 83 -8.93 11.47 59.76
C LYS A 83 -7.57 12.16 59.93
N GLY A 84 -6.97 12.62 58.83
CA GLY A 84 -5.80 13.50 58.85
C GLY A 84 -5.66 14.32 57.57
N LYS A 85 -6.12 15.59 57.60
CA LYS A 85 -5.77 16.61 56.61
C LYS A 85 -4.28 16.94 56.73
N ARG A 86 -3.50 16.84 55.64
CA ARG A 86 -2.26 17.63 55.46
C ARG A 86 -2.08 18.05 54.00
N LYS A 87 -1.83 19.36 53.82
CA LYS A 87 -1.48 20.04 52.57
C LYS A 87 -0.03 19.72 52.18
N ALA A 88 0.17 19.55 50.85
CA ALA A 88 1.32 19.71 49.94
C ALA A 88 2.77 19.84 50.49
N PRO A 89 3.78 19.38 49.71
CA PRO A 89 4.26 20.23 48.62
C PRO A 89 4.49 19.51 47.27
N ASN A 90 4.51 20.33 46.23
CA ASN A 90 4.90 20.06 44.85
C ASN A 90 6.21 19.28 44.73
N ALA A 91 6.19 18.22 43.92
CA ALA A 91 7.31 17.81 43.09
C ALA A 91 6.75 17.19 41.80
N SER A 92 6.37 18.06 40.86
CA SER A 92 6.14 17.66 39.48
C SER A 92 7.46 17.15 38.89
N LEU A 93 7.68 15.84 38.93
CA LEU A 93 8.65 15.21 38.03
C LEU A 93 8.08 15.30 36.62
N SER A 94 8.35 16.42 35.95
CA SER A 94 8.15 16.56 34.52
C SER A 94 9.05 15.52 33.84
N LYS A 95 8.44 14.43 33.40
CA LYS A 95 9.05 13.53 32.42
C LYS A 95 9.16 14.32 31.13
N ASN A 96 10.24 15.08 30.97
CA ASN A 96 10.68 15.56 29.67
C ASN A 96 11.03 14.32 28.84
N ALA A 97 10.03 13.76 28.15
CA ALA A 97 10.25 12.78 27.12
C ALA A 97 11.16 13.44 26.08
N ALA A 98 12.43 13.04 26.06
CA ALA A 98 13.38 13.49 25.05
C ALA A 98 12.73 13.28 23.68
N LYS A 99 12.50 14.36 22.94
CA LYS A 99 11.98 14.26 21.57
C LYS A 99 13.00 13.45 20.78
N LYS A 100 12.66 12.19 20.45
CA LYS A 100 13.48 11.33 19.61
C LYS A 100 13.84 12.11 18.34
N LEU A 101 15.12 12.34 18.10
CA LEU A 101 15.61 13.03 16.91
C LEU A 101 15.06 12.31 15.67
N LYS A 102 14.56 13.08 14.69
CA LYS A 102 14.13 12.52 13.40
C LYS A 102 15.35 11.86 12.75
N ARG A 103 15.25 10.57 12.45
CA ARG A 103 16.32 9.84 11.78
C ARG A 103 16.44 10.33 10.34
N GLY A 104 17.63 10.78 9.97
CA GLY A 104 17.98 11.15 8.60
C GLY A 104 18.31 9.92 7.75
N TYR A 105 18.92 10.16 6.60
CA TYR A 105 19.43 9.10 5.73
C TYR A 105 20.36 8.13 6.48
N ALA A 106 20.22 6.83 6.21
CA ALA A 106 21.16 5.81 6.66
C ALA A 106 21.70 5.05 5.44
N PRO A 107 23.02 4.88 5.34
CA PRO A 107 23.65 4.22 4.21
C PRO A 107 23.31 2.71 4.22
N PRO A 108 23.32 2.02 3.07
CA PRO A 108 22.90 0.62 2.97
C PRO A 108 23.65 -0.34 3.90
N GLU A 109 24.92 -0.07 4.17
CA GLU A 109 25.81 -0.87 5.02
C GLU A 109 25.26 -1.00 6.45
N ALA A 110 24.49 -0.01 6.93
CA ALA A 110 23.88 -0.04 8.26
C ALA A 110 22.92 -1.23 8.47
N TYR A 111 22.34 -1.76 7.39
CA TYR A 111 21.38 -2.85 7.42
C TYR A 111 21.76 -4.03 6.51
N ALA A 112 23.02 -4.11 6.06
CA ALA A 112 23.49 -5.17 5.16
C ALA A 112 23.37 -6.60 5.74
N HIS A 113 23.23 -6.72 7.06
CA HIS A 113 22.97 -7.99 7.76
C HIS A 113 21.52 -8.47 7.67
N LEU A 114 20.62 -7.68 7.08
CA LEU A 114 19.20 -8.01 6.89
C LEU A 114 18.92 -8.32 5.42
N SER A 115 18.12 -9.34 5.18
CA SER A 115 17.64 -9.67 3.84
C SER A 115 16.43 -8.80 3.47
N PRO A 116 16.26 -8.47 2.18
CA PRO A 116 14.98 -8.04 1.65
C PRO A 116 13.86 -9.05 1.92
N LEU A 117 12.61 -8.61 1.79
CA LEU A 117 11.46 -9.50 1.89
C LEU A 117 11.17 -10.18 0.55
N THR A 118 10.61 -11.39 0.61
CA THR A 118 10.02 -12.03 -0.56
C THR A 118 8.73 -11.31 -0.94
N ASP A 119 8.59 -10.96 -2.21
CA ASP A 119 7.33 -10.46 -2.75
C ASP A 119 6.35 -11.63 -2.93
N TYR A 120 5.08 -11.37 -2.61
CA TYR A 120 4.00 -12.33 -2.81
C TYR A 120 3.11 -11.81 -3.93
N LEU A 121 3.46 -12.16 -5.16
CA LEU A 121 2.79 -11.72 -6.38
C LEU A 121 2.35 -12.93 -7.21
N ALA A 122 1.20 -12.81 -7.83
CA ALA A 122 0.66 -13.77 -8.79
C ALA A 122 -0.05 -12.99 -9.90
N TYR A 123 -0.24 -13.62 -11.06
CA TYR A 123 -1.02 -13.01 -12.12
C TYR A 123 -2.48 -12.88 -11.68
N GLY A 124 -3.11 -11.72 -11.92
CA GLY A 124 -4.56 -11.60 -11.76
C GLY A 124 -5.06 -11.36 -10.34
N LEU A 125 -4.19 -10.92 -9.42
CA LEU A 125 -4.59 -10.62 -8.05
C LEU A 125 -5.60 -9.47 -7.98
N ASP A 126 -6.55 -9.54 -7.05
CA ASP A 126 -7.54 -8.47 -6.84
C ASP A 126 -6.87 -7.18 -6.34
N VAL A 127 -5.89 -7.31 -5.46
CA VAL A 127 -5.14 -6.17 -4.93
C VAL A 127 -3.73 -6.56 -4.55
N VAL A 128 -2.76 -5.70 -4.86
CA VAL A 128 -1.41 -5.74 -4.32
C VAL A 128 -1.21 -4.57 -3.37
N PHE A 129 -0.84 -4.83 -2.12
CA PHE A 129 -0.42 -3.79 -1.19
C PHE A 129 1.09 -3.56 -1.32
N CYS A 130 1.48 -2.32 -1.59
CA CYS A 130 2.86 -1.90 -1.76
C CYS A 130 3.28 -1.01 -0.59
N GLY A 131 4.13 -1.55 0.29
CA GLY A 131 4.76 -0.82 1.38
C GLY A 131 5.88 0.11 0.89
N ILE A 132 6.52 0.83 1.83
CA ILE A 132 7.63 1.73 1.49
C ILE A 132 8.89 0.89 1.27
N ASN A 133 9.25 0.15 2.32
CA ASN A 133 10.39 -0.75 2.38
C ASN A 133 10.25 -1.66 3.63
N PRO A 134 11.00 -2.77 3.70
CA PRO A 134 11.03 -3.60 4.88
C PRO A 134 11.52 -2.82 6.11
N GLY A 135 10.64 -2.59 7.08
CA GLY A 135 11.05 -2.11 8.39
C GLY A 135 11.95 -3.14 9.09
N TYR A 136 12.88 -2.71 9.96
CA TYR A 136 13.81 -3.59 10.68
C TYR A 136 13.18 -4.90 11.21
N MET A 137 12.03 -4.79 11.90
CA MET A 137 11.33 -5.96 12.45
C MET A 137 10.71 -6.86 11.37
N SER A 138 10.26 -6.29 10.26
CA SER A 138 9.76 -7.05 9.12
C SER A 138 10.90 -7.85 8.49
N ALA A 139 12.01 -7.18 8.16
CA ALA A 139 13.20 -7.82 7.58
C ALA A 139 13.79 -8.89 8.52
N LYS A 140 13.94 -8.59 9.82
CA LYS A 140 14.43 -9.55 10.81
C LYS A 140 13.56 -10.80 10.94
N ARG A 141 12.24 -10.67 10.74
CA ARG A 141 11.28 -11.78 10.83
C ARG A 141 11.04 -12.46 9.49
N GLY A 142 11.46 -11.87 8.37
CA GLY A 142 11.13 -12.34 7.03
C GLY A 142 9.65 -12.20 6.67
N HIS A 143 8.91 -11.29 7.34
CA HIS A 143 7.47 -11.15 7.14
C HIS A 143 7.04 -9.69 6.97
N HIS A 144 6.09 -9.48 6.06
CA HIS A 144 5.55 -8.16 5.75
C HIS A 144 4.81 -7.54 6.94
N PHE A 145 5.02 -6.24 7.13
CA PHE A 145 4.38 -5.45 8.20
C PHE A 145 4.47 -6.07 9.61
N ALA A 146 5.57 -6.77 9.95
CA ALA A 146 5.64 -7.59 11.15
C ALA A 146 5.87 -6.84 12.48
N HIS A 147 6.07 -5.52 12.44
CA HIS A 147 6.23 -4.73 13.66
C HIS A 147 4.92 -4.71 14.49
N PRO A 148 4.93 -4.96 15.82
CA PRO A 148 3.70 -5.04 16.62
C PRO A 148 2.82 -3.79 16.62
N SER A 149 3.43 -2.61 16.46
CA SER A 149 2.70 -1.33 16.34
C SER A 149 2.17 -1.06 14.93
N ASN A 150 2.47 -1.91 13.94
CA ASN A 150 1.95 -1.75 12.60
C ASN A 150 0.47 -2.16 12.56
N HIS A 151 -0.35 -1.34 11.92
CA HIS A 151 -1.80 -1.52 11.85
C HIS A 151 -2.26 -2.35 10.64
N PHE A 152 -1.37 -2.75 9.71
CA PHE A 152 -1.73 -3.40 8.45
C PHE A 152 -2.67 -4.60 8.64
N TRP A 153 -2.24 -5.60 9.41
CA TRP A 153 -3.01 -6.82 9.65
C TRP A 153 -4.36 -6.56 10.32
N LYS A 154 -4.43 -5.57 11.23
CA LYS A 154 -5.69 -5.12 11.84
C LYS A 154 -6.60 -4.44 10.82
N CYS A 155 -6.04 -3.59 9.95
CA CYS A 155 -6.79 -2.93 8.89
C CYS A 155 -7.33 -3.95 7.89
N LEU A 156 -6.49 -4.91 7.47
CA LEU A 156 -6.85 -5.97 6.54
C LEU A 156 -8.03 -6.80 7.05
N HIS A 157 -8.00 -7.23 8.31
CA HIS A 157 -9.09 -7.97 8.92
C HIS A 157 -10.35 -7.10 9.12
N GLN A 158 -10.23 -5.94 9.77
CA GLN A 158 -11.40 -5.16 10.17
C GLN A 158 -12.09 -4.44 8.99
N SER A 159 -11.43 -4.34 7.84
CA SER A 159 -12.04 -3.88 6.58
C SER A 159 -12.71 -5.00 5.77
N GLY A 160 -12.56 -6.27 6.19
CA GLY A 160 -13.21 -7.41 5.54
C GLY A 160 -12.41 -8.10 4.44
N PHE A 161 -11.13 -7.75 4.21
CA PHE A 161 -10.28 -8.52 3.29
C PHE A 161 -9.99 -9.94 3.79
N THR A 162 -9.97 -10.14 5.10
CA THR A 162 -9.72 -11.44 5.72
C THR A 162 -10.76 -11.74 6.82
N PRO A 163 -11.25 -12.99 6.93
CA PRO A 163 -12.33 -13.35 7.86
C PRO A 163 -11.88 -13.34 9.32
N ARG A 164 -10.57 -13.41 9.57
CA ARG A 164 -9.95 -13.34 10.91
C ARG A 164 -8.69 -12.48 10.85
N LEU A 165 -8.22 -12.05 12.02
CA LEU A 165 -6.90 -11.42 12.15
C LEU A 165 -5.80 -12.46 11.88
N LEU A 166 -5.09 -12.30 10.77
CA LEU A 166 -3.90 -13.08 10.45
C LEU A 166 -2.66 -12.49 11.16
N PRO A 167 -1.74 -13.32 11.67
CA PRO A 167 -0.42 -12.89 12.06
C PRO A 167 0.47 -12.66 10.82
N PRO A 168 1.55 -11.85 10.93
CA PRO A 168 2.49 -11.63 9.83
C PRO A 168 3.08 -12.90 9.23
N SER A 169 3.24 -13.96 10.02
CA SER A 169 3.79 -15.25 9.58
C SER A 169 2.94 -16.00 8.55
N GLU A 170 1.70 -15.56 8.33
CA GLU A 170 0.79 -16.14 7.33
C GLU A 170 0.75 -15.33 6.02
N ASP A 171 1.65 -14.37 5.83
CA ASP A 171 1.69 -13.49 4.65
C ASP A 171 1.82 -14.23 3.31
N SER A 172 2.63 -15.27 3.25
CA SER A 172 2.79 -16.15 2.08
C SER A 172 1.48 -16.80 1.60
N SER A 173 0.47 -16.93 2.47
CA SER A 173 -0.81 -17.54 2.11
C SER A 173 -1.77 -16.58 1.40
N LEU A 174 -1.51 -15.27 1.44
CA LEU A 174 -2.42 -14.24 0.96
C LEU A 174 -2.78 -14.36 -0.53
N PRO A 175 -1.82 -14.59 -1.45
CA PRO A 175 -2.15 -14.67 -2.88
C PRO A 175 -3.11 -15.81 -3.17
N LYS A 176 -2.82 -17.00 -2.62
CA LYS A 176 -3.61 -18.21 -2.89
C LYS A 176 -4.98 -18.20 -2.20
N THR A 177 -5.04 -17.69 -0.97
CA THR A 177 -6.23 -17.85 -0.12
C THR A 177 -7.21 -16.68 -0.26
N PHE A 178 -6.68 -15.48 -0.50
CA PHE A 178 -7.48 -14.24 -0.47
C PHE A 178 -7.31 -13.40 -1.73
N ASN A 179 -6.53 -13.86 -2.73
CA ASN A 179 -6.25 -13.12 -3.95
C ASN A 179 -5.58 -11.74 -3.69
N ILE A 180 -4.76 -11.66 -2.64
CA ILE A 180 -4.07 -10.45 -2.19
C ILE A 180 -2.56 -10.63 -2.31
N GLY A 181 -1.87 -9.66 -2.91
CA GLY A 181 -0.42 -9.64 -3.00
C GLY A 181 0.25 -8.61 -2.09
N LEU A 182 1.54 -8.82 -1.83
CA LEU A 182 2.38 -7.94 -1.01
C LEU A 182 3.72 -7.70 -1.71
N THR A 183 4.17 -6.45 -1.70
CA THR A 183 5.48 -6.00 -2.19
C THR A 183 5.89 -4.75 -1.42
N ASP A 184 7.14 -4.34 -1.55
CA ASP A 184 7.59 -3.00 -1.17
C ASP A 184 8.03 -2.19 -2.40
N LEU A 185 8.01 -0.86 -2.29
CA LEU A 185 8.55 0.04 -3.31
C LEU A 185 10.08 -0.06 -3.39
N VAL A 186 10.76 -0.19 -2.24
CA VAL A 186 12.21 -0.32 -2.13
C VAL A 186 12.54 -1.60 -1.35
N ASP A 187 13.41 -2.44 -1.92
CA ASP A 187 13.76 -3.74 -1.32
C ASP A 187 14.65 -3.59 -0.07
N ARG A 188 15.41 -2.48 0.03
CA ARG A 188 16.38 -2.25 1.10
C ARG A 188 15.71 -2.10 2.49
N PRO A 189 16.10 -2.91 3.48
CA PRO A 189 15.63 -2.73 4.85
C PRO A 189 16.14 -1.44 5.48
N SER A 190 15.29 -0.80 6.28
CA SER A 190 15.68 0.29 7.17
C SER A 190 14.83 0.27 8.44
N SER A 191 15.22 1.04 9.46
CA SER A 191 14.35 1.13 10.66
C SER A 191 13.15 2.03 10.43
N GLU A 192 13.33 3.10 9.67
CA GLU A 192 12.30 4.11 9.38
C GLU A 192 12.39 4.53 7.90
N ALA A 193 11.24 4.87 7.31
CA ALA A 193 11.17 5.28 5.90
C ALA A 193 11.98 6.55 5.59
N SER A 194 12.25 7.40 6.57
CA SER A 194 13.06 8.62 6.41
C SER A 194 14.54 8.35 6.21
N GLU A 195 14.98 7.09 6.38
CA GLU A 195 16.36 6.67 6.14
C GLU A 195 16.66 6.32 4.68
N LEU A 196 15.62 6.27 3.84
CA LEU A 196 15.77 6.11 2.40
C LEU A 196 15.97 7.46 1.74
N SER A 197 16.83 7.52 0.72
CA SER A 197 16.97 8.74 -0.07
C SER A 197 15.80 8.89 -1.04
N CYS A 198 15.51 10.13 -1.47
CA CYS A 198 14.49 10.34 -2.51
C CYS A 198 14.92 9.69 -3.84
N SER A 199 16.20 9.75 -4.18
CA SER A 199 16.75 9.16 -5.42
C SER A 199 16.53 7.65 -5.43
N GLU A 200 16.91 6.96 -4.35
CA GLU A 200 16.70 5.52 -4.17
C GLU A 200 15.25 5.09 -4.38
N ARG A 201 14.30 5.83 -3.80
CA ARG A 201 12.87 5.54 -3.94
C ARG A 201 12.37 5.75 -5.37
N VAL A 202 12.81 6.82 -6.03
CA VAL A 202 12.47 7.10 -7.44
C VAL A 202 13.06 6.02 -8.35
N SER A 203 14.32 5.64 -8.15
CA SER A 203 15.00 4.61 -8.94
C SER A 203 14.38 3.22 -8.82
N SER A 204 13.57 2.97 -7.77
CA SER A 204 12.89 1.69 -7.58
C SER A 204 11.52 1.63 -8.29
N VAL A 205 10.98 2.76 -8.76
CA VAL A 205 9.68 2.80 -9.45
C VAL A 205 9.65 1.93 -10.72
N PRO A 206 10.66 1.94 -11.62
CA PRO A 206 10.64 1.09 -12.81
C PRO A 206 10.55 -0.40 -12.46
N ILE A 207 11.20 -0.83 -11.37
CA ILE A 207 11.14 -2.22 -10.90
C ILE A 207 9.70 -2.57 -10.47
N LEU A 208 9.05 -1.69 -9.72
CA LEU A 208 7.64 -1.85 -9.35
C LEU A 208 6.74 -1.91 -10.59
N LEU A 209 6.95 -1.02 -11.57
CA LEU A 209 6.17 -1.01 -12.81
C LEU A 209 6.38 -2.31 -13.62
N SER A 210 7.59 -2.86 -13.69
CA SER A 210 7.86 -4.15 -14.31
C SER A 210 7.15 -5.31 -13.61
N LYS A 211 7.16 -5.33 -12.25
CA LYS A 211 6.38 -6.31 -11.47
C LYS A 211 4.89 -6.22 -11.83
N LEU A 212 4.34 -5.00 -11.94
CA LEU A 212 2.93 -4.79 -12.29
C LEU A 212 2.62 -5.15 -13.75
N ALA A 213 3.54 -4.89 -14.69
CA ALA A 213 3.39 -5.30 -16.09
C ALA A 213 3.24 -6.83 -16.24
N LEU A 214 4.00 -7.57 -15.42
CA LEU A 214 4.02 -9.02 -15.40
C LEU A 214 2.80 -9.61 -14.68
N HIS A 215 2.47 -9.09 -13.50
CA HIS A 215 1.45 -9.69 -12.62
C HIS A 215 0.05 -9.11 -12.79
N ARG A 216 -0.08 -7.91 -13.37
CA ARG A 216 -1.35 -7.25 -13.73
C ARG A 216 -2.45 -7.37 -12.66
N PRO A 217 -2.24 -6.93 -11.40
CA PRO A 217 -3.31 -6.96 -10.40
C PRO A 217 -4.42 -5.96 -10.75
N ARG A 218 -5.66 -6.16 -10.30
CA ARG A 218 -6.74 -5.18 -10.54
C ARG A 218 -6.49 -3.85 -9.83
N PHE A 219 -5.96 -3.90 -8.61
CA PHE A 219 -5.60 -2.73 -7.82
C PHE A 219 -4.15 -2.78 -7.31
N LEU A 220 -3.48 -1.63 -7.34
CA LEU A 220 -2.29 -1.37 -6.54
C LEU A 220 -2.66 -0.41 -5.41
N CYS A 221 -2.53 -0.87 -4.17
CA CYS A 221 -2.71 -0.04 -2.98
C CYS A 221 -1.35 0.39 -2.41
N LEU A 222 -1.02 1.68 -2.53
CA LEU A 222 0.19 2.26 -1.96
C LEU A 222 -0.02 2.54 -0.47
N VAL A 223 0.71 1.82 0.38
CA VAL A 223 0.65 1.93 1.84
C VAL A 223 1.59 3.03 2.33
N GLY A 224 1.20 4.27 2.06
CA GLY A 224 1.93 5.47 2.43
C GLY A 224 1.74 6.58 1.39
N ILE A 225 1.26 7.75 1.82
CA ILE A 225 1.06 8.91 0.93
C ILE A 225 2.36 9.30 0.21
N SER A 226 3.51 9.18 0.88
CA SER A 226 4.80 9.46 0.24
C SER A 226 5.19 8.46 -0.85
N ASN A 227 4.66 7.24 -0.86
CA ASN A 227 4.87 6.32 -1.99
C ASN A 227 4.16 6.85 -3.24
N TRP A 228 2.96 7.41 -3.08
CA TRP A 228 2.26 8.05 -4.19
C TRP A 228 3.01 9.25 -4.73
N GLU A 229 3.54 10.11 -3.86
CA GLU A 229 4.36 11.26 -4.26
C GLU A 229 5.60 10.84 -5.07
N ILE A 230 6.26 9.75 -4.66
CA ILE A 230 7.41 9.19 -5.38
C ILE A 230 6.99 8.62 -6.74
N LEU A 231 5.93 7.81 -6.78
CA LEU A 231 5.42 7.23 -8.02
C LEU A 231 5.01 8.34 -9.00
N GLN A 232 4.23 9.31 -8.55
CA GLN A 232 3.80 10.44 -9.37
C GLN A 232 5.00 11.24 -9.88
N LYS A 233 5.99 11.52 -9.03
CA LYS A 233 7.21 12.23 -9.43
C LYS A 233 8.00 11.46 -10.49
N ALA A 234 8.19 10.16 -10.30
CA ALA A 234 8.89 9.31 -11.26
C ALA A 234 8.14 9.30 -12.60
N LEU A 235 6.82 9.12 -12.58
CA LEU A 235 5.98 9.15 -13.79
C LEU A 235 6.11 10.49 -14.52
N LEU A 236 6.04 11.63 -13.82
CA LEU A 236 6.22 12.95 -14.44
C LEU A 236 7.62 13.10 -15.07
N GLN A 237 8.67 12.65 -14.37
CA GLN A 237 10.04 12.67 -14.91
C GLN A 237 10.21 11.78 -16.14
N MET A 238 9.44 10.69 -16.24
CA MET A 238 9.44 9.81 -17.42
C MET A 238 8.71 10.45 -18.61
N THR A 239 7.79 11.40 -18.38
CA THR A 239 7.05 12.10 -19.44
C THR A 239 7.72 13.35 -19.97
N THR A 240 8.39 14.10 -19.09
CA THR A 240 9.17 15.25 -19.49
C THR A 240 10.56 14.74 -19.84
N GLY A 241 10.89 14.66 -21.14
CA GLY A 241 12.27 14.36 -21.57
C GLY A 241 13.29 15.29 -20.87
N PRO A 242 14.60 15.00 -20.97
CA PRO A 242 15.63 15.63 -20.13
C PRO A 242 15.65 17.15 -20.29
N SER A 243 14.98 17.87 -19.39
CA SER A 243 15.22 19.30 -19.19
C SER A 243 16.57 19.45 -18.50
N LYS A 244 17.51 20.14 -19.17
CA LYS A 244 18.75 20.60 -18.55
C LYS A 244 18.40 21.31 -17.23
N ALA A 245 19.00 20.84 -16.15
CA ALA A 245 18.95 21.51 -14.86
C ALA A 245 19.65 22.86 -14.95
N SER A 246 18.93 23.91 -15.32
CA SER A 246 19.34 25.30 -15.14
C SER A 246 18.09 26.16 -14.96
N GLY A 247 17.62 26.23 -13.72
CA GLY A 247 16.47 27.05 -13.36
C GLY A 247 15.94 26.64 -12.00
N SER A 248 16.35 27.33 -10.95
CA SER A 248 15.70 27.27 -9.65
C SER A 248 14.19 27.48 -9.85
N PRO A 249 13.30 26.57 -9.44
CA PRO A 249 11.87 26.83 -9.54
C PRO A 249 11.54 27.95 -8.57
N GLY A 250 11.14 29.10 -9.11
CA GLY A 250 10.49 30.14 -8.32
C GLY A 250 9.33 29.51 -7.56
N ALA A 251 9.32 29.70 -6.25
CA ALA A 251 8.29 29.21 -5.36
C ALA A 251 6.96 29.93 -5.65
N SER A 252 6.24 29.48 -6.68
CA SER A 252 4.84 29.81 -6.84
C SER A 252 4.08 29.09 -5.73
N LYS A 253 3.68 29.84 -4.71
CA LYS A 253 2.74 29.41 -3.66
C LYS A 253 1.42 29.02 -4.32
N ALA A 254 1.33 27.75 -4.73
CA ALA A 254 0.05 27.13 -5.00
C ALA A 254 -0.75 27.10 -3.70
N SER A 255 -1.97 27.61 -3.79
CA SER A 255 -2.90 27.80 -2.70
C SER A 255 -3.18 26.52 -1.94
N ARG A 256 -3.20 26.68 -0.62
CA ARG A 256 -3.46 25.66 0.39
C ARG A 256 -4.91 25.17 0.29
N ALA A 257 -5.11 24.00 -0.32
CA ALA A 257 -6.28 23.15 -0.10
C ALA A 257 -5.81 21.67 -0.12
N SER A 258 -5.37 21.20 1.04
CA SER A 258 -4.91 19.83 1.28
C SER A 258 -6.09 18.88 1.50
N GLU A 259 -6.98 18.76 0.52
CA GLU A 259 -7.84 17.57 0.44
C GLU A 259 -6.94 16.38 0.09
N LYS A 260 -7.05 15.34 0.92
CA LYS A 260 -5.97 14.38 1.21
C LYS A 260 -5.71 13.49 0.00
N ASN A 261 -4.45 13.37 -0.43
CA ASN A 261 -3.94 12.39 -1.42
C ASN A 261 -4.07 10.93 -0.90
N VAL A 262 -5.29 10.49 -0.59
CA VAL A 262 -5.68 9.15 -0.17
C VAL A 262 -6.95 8.77 -0.94
N GLY A 263 -7.23 7.47 -1.05
CA GLY A 263 -8.34 6.98 -1.86
C GLY A 263 -7.91 6.60 -3.27
N LEU A 264 -8.90 6.41 -4.15
CA LEU A 264 -8.71 6.11 -5.56
C LEU A 264 -8.07 7.30 -6.29
N GLN A 265 -7.02 7.05 -7.05
CA GLN A 265 -6.29 8.09 -7.78
C GLN A 265 -6.83 8.23 -9.21
N PRO A 266 -6.76 9.43 -9.82
CA PRO A 266 -7.21 9.66 -11.20
C PRO A 266 -6.22 9.14 -12.26
N PHE A 267 -5.55 8.04 -11.96
CA PHE A 267 -4.53 7.41 -12.78
C PHE A 267 -4.70 5.90 -12.77
N LYS A 268 -4.44 5.28 -13.91
CA LYS A 268 -4.45 3.82 -14.09
C LYS A 268 -3.26 3.38 -14.92
N LEU A 269 -2.73 2.20 -14.62
CA LEU A 269 -1.78 1.53 -15.49
C LEU A 269 -2.55 0.78 -16.56
N CYS A 270 -2.14 0.89 -17.81
CA CYS A 270 -2.77 0.23 -18.95
C CYS A 270 -1.77 -0.75 -19.57
N TYR A 271 -2.23 -1.95 -19.85
CA TYR A 271 -1.42 -3.01 -20.42
C TYR A 271 -1.79 -3.26 -21.88
N PRO A 272 -0.82 -3.61 -22.74
CA PRO A 272 -1.14 -4.02 -24.09
C PRO A 272 -1.99 -5.30 -24.06
N THR A 273 -3.00 -5.34 -24.93
CA THR A 273 -3.80 -6.53 -25.18
C THR A 273 -2.86 -7.63 -25.67
N ILE A 274 -2.73 -8.68 -24.88
CA ILE A 274 -2.07 -9.91 -25.34
C ILE A 274 -3.06 -10.56 -26.30
N ALA A 275 -2.78 -10.49 -27.61
CA ALA A 275 -3.51 -11.24 -28.62
C ALA A 275 -3.03 -12.69 -28.57
N ASP A 276 -3.53 -13.46 -27.60
CA ASP A 276 -3.32 -14.91 -27.57
C ASP A 276 -4.48 -15.59 -28.33
N PRO A 277 -4.24 -16.22 -29.49
CA PRO A 277 -5.30 -16.83 -30.29
C PRO A 277 -5.82 -18.17 -29.75
N VAL A 278 -5.38 -18.62 -28.56
CA VAL A 278 -5.61 -19.99 -28.07
C VAL A 278 -6.22 -20.10 -26.65
N SER A 279 -6.30 -19.02 -25.86
CA SER A 279 -6.85 -19.12 -24.50
C SER A 279 -8.22 -18.49 -24.35
N ASP A 280 -9.24 -19.32 -24.24
CA ASP A 280 -10.64 -18.97 -23.92
C ASP A 280 -10.81 -18.61 -22.42
N THR A 281 -9.85 -17.87 -21.84
CA THR A 281 -9.85 -17.53 -20.40
C THR A 281 -10.24 -16.09 -20.16
N SER A 282 -11.40 -15.95 -19.53
CA SER A 282 -12.17 -14.77 -19.17
C SER A 282 -11.53 -13.76 -18.19
N SER A 283 -10.22 -13.50 -18.23
CA SER A 283 -9.62 -12.48 -17.35
C SER A 283 -8.29 -11.91 -17.84
N ASN A 284 -8.23 -11.41 -19.08
CA ASN A 284 -7.11 -10.56 -19.48
C ASN A 284 -7.28 -9.19 -18.79
N ILE A 285 -6.53 -8.94 -17.71
CA ILE A 285 -6.57 -7.66 -17.02
C ILE A 285 -5.85 -6.64 -17.88
N SER A 286 -6.62 -5.68 -18.40
CA SER A 286 -6.14 -4.60 -19.27
C SER A 286 -5.63 -3.39 -18.48
N GLU A 287 -6.02 -3.25 -17.21
CA GLU A 287 -5.66 -2.10 -16.39
C GLU A 287 -5.49 -2.42 -14.89
N THR A 288 -4.63 -1.65 -14.23
CA THR A 288 -4.49 -1.62 -12.76
C THR A 288 -4.84 -0.24 -12.24
N LEU A 289 -5.78 -0.18 -11.30
CA LEU A 289 -6.19 1.05 -10.63
C LEU A 289 -5.30 1.35 -9.44
N LEU A 290 -5.03 2.64 -9.20
CA LEU A 290 -4.13 3.09 -8.14
C LEU A 290 -4.94 3.61 -6.95
N PHE A 291 -4.69 3.07 -5.76
CA PHE A 291 -5.32 3.50 -4.51
C PHE A 291 -4.26 3.85 -3.49
N VAL A 292 -4.50 4.88 -2.66
CA VAL A 292 -3.53 5.35 -1.68
C VAL A 292 -4.12 5.34 -0.28
N VAL A 293 -3.38 4.75 0.66
CA VAL A 293 -3.70 4.83 2.09
C VAL A 293 -2.54 5.47 2.85
N PRO A 294 -2.80 6.08 4.02
CA PRO A 294 -1.74 6.47 4.95
C PRO A 294 -0.89 5.26 5.34
N SER A 295 0.37 5.50 5.68
CA SER A 295 1.24 4.42 6.15
C SER A 295 0.64 3.76 7.40
N THR A 296 0.64 2.44 7.41
CA THR A 296 0.11 1.61 8.50
C THR A 296 1.00 1.60 9.74
N SER A 297 2.20 2.19 9.69
CA SER A 297 3.10 2.33 10.83
C SER A 297 2.41 3.00 12.02
N GLY A 298 2.68 2.50 13.22
CA GLY A 298 2.23 3.10 14.48
C GLY A 298 2.89 4.45 14.78
N LEU A 299 3.93 4.83 14.02
CA LEU A 299 4.56 6.16 14.10
C LEU A 299 3.70 7.26 13.48
N VAL A 300 2.74 6.91 12.60
CA VAL A 300 1.85 7.88 11.96
C VAL A 300 0.75 8.29 12.94
N THR A 301 0.83 9.51 13.44
CA THR A 301 -0.12 10.05 14.42
C THR A 301 -1.32 10.76 13.80
N GLN A 302 -1.19 11.21 12.54
CA GLN A 302 -2.25 11.92 11.82
C GLN A 302 -3.41 10.99 11.44
N TYR A 303 -3.15 9.69 11.33
CA TYR A 303 -4.14 8.67 10.98
C TYR A 303 -4.11 7.54 12.01
N GLN A 304 -5.08 7.59 12.92
CA GLN A 304 -5.30 6.53 13.89
C GLN A 304 -5.97 5.31 13.25
N LEU A 305 -5.97 4.18 13.96
CA LEU A 305 -6.46 2.90 13.45
C LEU A 305 -7.87 2.96 12.83
N PRO A 306 -8.90 3.59 13.45
CA PRO A 306 -10.24 3.67 12.85
C PRO A 306 -10.26 4.38 11.48
N ALA A 307 -9.48 5.44 11.32
CA ALA A 307 -9.39 6.16 10.06
C ALA A 307 -8.71 5.32 8.96
N LYS A 308 -7.68 4.54 9.34
CA LYS A 308 -7.01 3.61 8.43
C LYS A 308 -7.95 2.49 7.98
N ILE A 309 -8.73 1.92 8.90
CA ILE A 309 -9.74 0.89 8.59
C ILE A 309 -10.77 1.40 7.60
N LYS A 310 -11.27 2.63 7.78
CA LYS A 310 -12.25 3.23 6.86
C LYS A 310 -11.74 3.26 5.42
N LEU A 311 -10.48 3.65 5.21
CA LEU A 311 -9.87 3.69 3.87
C LEU A 311 -9.62 2.30 3.29
N PHE A 312 -9.25 1.31 4.12
CA PHE A 312 -9.17 -0.07 3.67
C PHE A 312 -10.56 -0.63 3.30
N ALA A 313 -11.61 -0.27 4.04
CA ALA A 313 -12.98 -0.69 3.75
C ALA A 313 -13.51 -0.05 2.46
N GLU A 314 -13.14 1.21 2.19
CA GLU A 314 -13.41 1.86 0.91
C GLU A 314 -12.75 1.10 -0.26
N LEU A 315 -11.45 0.79 -0.13
CA LEU A 315 -10.76 -0.06 -1.12
C LEU A 315 -11.43 -1.43 -1.27
N LYS A 316 -11.80 -2.09 -0.17
CA LYS A 316 -12.50 -3.39 -0.22
C LYS A 316 -13.80 -3.30 -1.01
N SER A 317 -14.57 -2.23 -0.79
CA SER A 317 -15.81 -2.00 -1.52
C SER A 317 -15.60 -1.80 -3.02
N LEU A 318 -14.46 -1.25 -3.45
CA LEU A 318 -14.09 -1.14 -4.87
C LEU A 318 -13.61 -2.48 -5.44
N VAL A 319 -12.80 -3.22 -4.67
CA VAL A 319 -12.29 -4.54 -5.07
C VAL A 319 -13.43 -5.54 -5.28
N ASP A 320 -14.48 -5.49 -4.45
CA ASP A 320 -15.66 -6.36 -4.54
C ASP A 320 -16.56 -6.07 -5.74
N GLN A 321 -16.43 -4.89 -6.37
CA GLN A 321 -17.15 -4.57 -7.60
C GLN A 321 -16.48 -5.28 -8.79
N PRO A 322 -17.25 -5.83 -9.74
CA PRO A 322 -16.73 -6.25 -11.04
C PRO A 322 -16.01 -5.10 -11.75
N GLN A 323 -14.93 -5.38 -12.49
CA GLN A 323 -14.18 -4.34 -13.22
C GLN A 323 -15.08 -3.55 -14.19
N SER A 324 -16.08 -4.19 -14.79
CA SER A 324 -17.03 -3.57 -15.74
C SER A 324 -17.94 -2.51 -15.10
N GLU A 325 -18.09 -2.51 -13.77
CA GLU A 325 -18.92 -1.54 -13.04
C GLU A 325 -18.14 -0.29 -12.62
N LEU A 326 -16.80 -0.33 -12.73
CA LEU A 326 -15.95 0.81 -12.40
C LEU A 326 -15.78 1.69 -13.64
N ASP A 327 -16.32 2.92 -13.58
CA ASP A 327 -16.05 3.92 -14.62
C ASP A 327 -14.63 4.48 -14.46
N THR A 328 -13.76 4.09 -15.39
CA THR A 328 -12.35 4.50 -15.43
C THR A 328 -12.03 5.31 -16.69
N SER A 329 -13.05 5.80 -17.41
CA SER A 329 -12.92 6.50 -18.70
C SER A 329 -12.17 7.83 -18.59
N GLU A 330 -12.41 8.57 -17.50
CA GLU A 330 -11.79 9.87 -17.20
C GLU A 330 -10.40 9.74 -16.52
N MET A 331 -9.94 8.52 -16.21
CA MET A 331 -8.65 8.31 -15.57
C MET A 331 -7.49 8.42 -16.56
N LYS A 332 -6.39 9.06 -16.13
CA LYS A 332 -5.17 9.17 -16.93
C LYS A 332 -4.49 7.81 -17.07
N CYS A 333 -4.31 7.39 -18.32
CA CYS A 333 -3.69 6.11 -18.65
C CYS A 333 -2.15 6.22 -18.67
N ILE A 334 -1.49 5.31 -17.97
CA ILE A 334 -0.03 5.14 -17.98
C ILE A 334 0.22 3.83 -18.70
N ALA A 335 0.76 3.87 -19.93
CA ALA A 335 1.03 2.63 -20.65
C ALA A 335 2.26 1.95 -20.07
N VAL A 336 2.09 0.67 -19.71
CA VAL A 336 3.13 -0.15 -19.11
C VAL A 336 3.42 -1.32 -20.04
N SER A 337 4.65 -1.40 -20.58
CA SER A 337 5.11 -2.56 -21.36
C SER A 337 6.11 -3.39 -20.56
N ALA A 338 6.16 -4.70 -20.85
CA ALA A 338 7.06 -5.67 -20.22
C ALA A 338 8.44 -5.67 -20.91
#